data_AF-A0A7C9AIL2-F1
#
_entry.id   AF-A0A7C9AIL2-F1
#
_cell.length_a   1.000
_cell.length_b   1.000
_cell.length_c   1.000
_cell.angle_alpha   90.00
_cell.angle_beta   90.00
_cell.angle_gamma   90.00
#
_symmetry.space_group_name_H-M   'P 1'
#
loop_
_entity.id
_entity.type
_entity.pdbx_description
1 polymer ?
#
loop_
_entity_poly.entity_id
_entity_poly.type
_entity_poly.pdbx_seq_one_letter_code
_entity_poly.pdbx_strand_id
1 'polypeptide(L)'
;DEAKLIPFSASELPFLLQLFGFSRDSPQAKAMEDTLRQCEIEPIEGETKFCATSLESMLEFVESMLMTEFRGLNTRQVTKISGNHLQNYTIIEEPSEVFAPKMVACHTMP
;
A
#
# COMPACT_ATOMS: atom_id res chain seq x y z
N ASP A 1 10.05 -15.49 6.53
CA ASP A 1 9.73 -14.75 5.29
C ASP A 1 10.91 -13.89 4.92
N GLU A 2 11.25 -13.86 3.63
CA GLU A 2 12.40 -13.11 3.09
C GLU A 2 12.30 -11.60 3.39
N ALA A 3 11.07 -11.07 3.46
CA ALA A 3 10.82 -9.67 3.81
C ALA A 3 11.36 -9.26 5.19
N LYS A 4 11.45 -10.20 6.15
CA LYS A 4 12.00 -9.93 7.49
C LYS A 4 13.51 -9.67 7.49
N LEU A 5 14.19 -9.95 6.37
CA LEU A 5 15.63 -9.69 6.21
C LEU A 5 15.92 -8.21 5.90
N ILE A 6 14.93 -7.45 5.46
CA ILE A 6 15.06 -6.02 5.16
C ILE A 6 14.32 -5.24 6.23
N PRO A 7 15.02 -4.47 7.08
CA PRO A 7 14.35 -3.68 8.10
C PRO A 7 13.46 -2.60 7.46
N PHE A 8 12.24 -2.45 7.96
CA PHE A 8 11.30 -1.44 7.51
C PHE A 8 11.02 -0.45 8.64
N SER A 9 11.93 0.52 8.80
CA SER A 9 11.78 1.62 9.77
C SER A 9 12.55 2.85 9.32
N ALA A 10 12.06 4.04 9.70
CA ALA A 10 12.72 5.31 9.42
C ALA A 10 14.13 5.39 10.04
N SER A 11 14.40 4.71 11.16
CA SER A 11 15.73 4.66 11.76
C SER A 11 16.76 3.95 10.88
N GLU A 12 16.30 3.02 10.04
CA GLU A 12 17.13 2.20 9.15
C GLU A 12 17.24 2.78 7.73
N LEU A 13 16.72 4.00 7.51
CA LEU A 13 16.76 4.67 6.22
C LEU A 13 18.18 4.70 5.59
N PRO A 14 19.28 5.01 6.31
CA PRO A 14 20.62 4.99 5.71
C PRO A 14 20.99 3.63 5.11
N PHE A 15 20.66 2.53 5.81
CA PHE A 15 20.88 1.17 5.33
C PHE A 15 20.01 0.86 4.11
N LEU A 16 18.72 1.23 4.15
CA LEU A 16 17.78 1.00 3.06
C LEU A 16 18.21 1.73 1.77
N LEU A 17 18.62 2.99 1.87
CA LEU A 17 19.12 3.75 0.73
C LEU A 17 20.36 3.11 0.12
N GLN A 18 21.28 2.59 0.95
CA GLN A 18 22.45 1.86 0.48
C GLN A 18 22.05 0.54 -0.20
N LEU A 19 21.14 -0.23 0.39
CA LEU A 19 20.66 -1.50 -0.14
C LEU A 19 20.05 -1.34 -1.53
N PHE A 20 19.27 -0.28 -1.75
CA PHE A 20 18.59 0.01 -3.02
C PHE A 20 19.40 0.91 -3.96
N GLY A 21 20.58 1.38 -3.54
CA GLY A 21 21.46 2.22 -4.37
C GLY A 21 20.92 3.63 -4.64
N PHE A 22 20.13 4.19 -3.72
CA PHE A 22 19.57 5.52 -3.84
C PHE A 22 20.49 6.58 -3.23
N SER A 23 20.69 7.69 -3.96
CA SER A 23 21.34 8.87 -3.39
C SER A 23 20.44 9.52 -2.34
N ARG A 24 21.01 10.03 -1.26
CA ARG A 24 20.27 10.62 -0.13
C ARG A 24 19.33 11.75 -0.54
N ASP A 25 19.73 12.55 -1.53
CA ASP A 25 18.94 13.70 -2.02
C ASP A 25 18.06 13.35 -3.24
N SER A 26 17.94 12.07 -3.57
CA SER A 26 17.13 11.62 -4.71
C SER A 26 15.63 11.68 -4.40
N PRO A 27 14.77 11.87 -5.42
CA PRO A 27 13.33 11.74 -5.25
C PRO A 27 12.90 10.40 -4.63
N GLN A 28 13.61 9.31 -4.96
CA GLN A 28 13.36 7.97 -4.43
C GLN A 28 13.68 7.88 -2.94
N ALA A 29 14.79 8.49 -2.50
CA ALA A 29 15.14 8.52 -1.08
C ALA A 29 14.11 9.28 -0.26
N LYS A 30 13.64 10.43 -0.77
CA LYS A 30 12.57 11.20 -0.14
C LYS A 30 11.26 10.42 -0.06
N ALA A 31 10.85 9.78 -1.17
CA ALA A 31 9.65 8.95 -1.19
C ALA A 31 9.73 7.76 -0.21
N MET A 32 10.91 7.16 -0.06
CA MET A 32 11.15 6.08 0.91
C MET A 32 11.04 6.59 2.35
N GLU A 33 11.68 7.72 2.67
CA GLU A 33 11.57 8.37 3.99
C GLU A 33 10.13 8.72 4.32
N ASP A 34 9.40 9.33 3.38
CA ASP A 34 8.00 9.71 3.55
C ASP A 34 7.12 8.47 3.77
N THR A 35 7.36 7.37 3.05
CA THR A 35 6.65 6.10 3.23
C THR A 35 6.87 5.50 4.63
N LEU A 36 8.13 5.46 5.08
CA LEU A 36 8.48 4.91 6.40
C LEU A 36 7.87 5.75 7.53
N ARG A 37 7.94 7.08 7.43
CA ARG A 37 7.29 7.99 8.38
C ARG A 37 5.78 7.80 8.39
N GLN A 38 5.17 7.74 7.22
CA GLN A 38 3.72 7.54 7.10
C GLN A 38 3.31 6.22 7.71
N CYS A 39 4.12 5.17 7.57
CA CYS A 39 3.86 3.91 8.25
C CYS A 39 3.87 4.06 9.80
N GLU A 40 4.87 4.76 10.34
CA GLU A 40 5.10 4.89 11.79
C GLU A 40 4.19 5.92 12.48
N ILE A 41 3.46 6.75 11.74
CA ILE A 41 2.45 7.64 12.31
C ILE A 41 1.34 6.82 12.97
N GLU A 42 0.98 7.19 14.21
CA GLU A 42 -0.11 6.56 14.95
C GLU A 42 -1.43 6.57 14.16
N PRO A 43 -2.24 5.50 14.24
CA PRO A 43 -3.57 5.47 13.63
C PRO A 43 -4.46 6.59 14.18
N ILE A 44 -5.36 7.11 13.35
CA ILE A 44 -6.40 8.01 13.85
C ILE A 44 -7.46 7.23 14.65
N GLU A 45 -8.27 7.93 15.44
CA GLU A 45 -9.33 7.28 16.24
C GLU A 45 -10.31 6.52 15.32
N GLY A 46 -10.47 5.22 15.59
CA GLY A 46 -11.32 4.33 14.80
C GLY A 46 -10.64 3.67 13.60
N GLU A 47 -9.37 3.98 13.31
CA GLU A 47 -8.57 3.33 12.27
C GLU A 47 -7.76 2.15 12.82
N THR A 48 -7.73 1.05 12.07
CA THR A 48 -6.70 0.00 12.23
C THR A 48 -5.66 0.17 11.13
N LYS A 49 -4.46 0.60 11.50
CA LYS A 49 -3.36 0.79 10.56
C LYS A 49 -2.38 -0.37 10.60
N PHE A 50 -1.96 -0.83 9.44
CA PHE A 50 -0.95 -1.88 9.30
C PHE A 50 -0.05 -1.60 8.10
N CYS A 51 1.25 -1.68 8.30
CA CYS A 51 2.23 -1.54 7.23
C CYS A 51 2.71 -2.91 6.76
N ALA A 52 2.07 -3.43 5.71
CA ALA A 52 2.51 -4.67 5.12
C ALA A 52 3.87 -4.52 4.44
N THR A 53 4.84 -5.33 4.85
CA THR A 53 6.18 -5.41 4.23
C THR A 53 6.33 -6.61 3.30
N SER A 54 5.34 -7.50 3.29
CA SER A 54 5.25 -8.66 2.41
C SER A 54 3.82 -8.89 1.92
N LEU A 55 3.69 -9.61 0.81
CA LEU A 55 2.40 -10.07 0.31
C LEU A 55 1.65 -10.91 1.35
N GLU A 56 2.36 -11.79 2.06
CA GLU A 56 1.77 -12.65 3.11
C GLU A 56 1.19 -11.80 4.24
N SER A 57 1.96 -10.83 4.75
CA SER A 57 1.50 -9.94 5.83
C SER A 57 0.30 -9.07 5.41
N MET A 58 0.23 -8.68 4.13
CA MET A 58 -0.93 -7.98 3.59
C MET A 58 -2.18 -8.87 3.59
N LEU A 59 -2.05 -10.14 3.18
CA LEU A 59 -3.17 -11.08 3.17
C LEU A 59 -3.65 -11.40 4.60
N GLU A 60 -2.73 -11.63 5.53
CA GLU A 60 -3.05 -11.84 6.96
C GLU A 60 -3.82 -10.64 7.53
N PHE A 61 -3.40 -9.41 7.22
CA PHE A 61 -4.11 -8.21 7.65
C PHE A 61 -5.53 -8.14 7.06
N VAL A 62 -5.68 -8.36 5.75
CA VAL A 62 -6.99 -8.38 5.09
C VAL A 62 -7.90 -9.43 5.70
N GLU A 63 -7.38 -10.63 5.99
CA GLU A 63 -8.12 -11.70 6.66
C GLU A 63 -8.62 -11.26 8.04
N SER A 64 -7.73 -10.64 8.82
CA SER A 64 -8.05 -10.16 10.18
C SER A 64 -9.16 -9.10 10.19
N MET A 65 -9.25 -8.29 9.14
CA MET A 65 -10.22 -7.21 9.03
C MET A 65 -11.56 -7.68 8.47
N LEU A 66 -11.54 -8.52 7.42
CA LEU A 66 -12.74 -8.95 6.71
C LEU A 66 -13.46 -10.11 7.40
N MET A 67 -12.76 -10.93 8.19
CA MET A 67 -13.32 -12.09 8.93
C MET A 67 -14.14 -13.06 8.04
N THR A 68 -13.85 -13.09 6.74
CA THR A 68 -14.51 -13.93 5.73
C THR A 68 -13.47 -14.51 4.78
N GLU A 69 -13.74 -15.68 4.22
CA GLU A 69 -12.90 -16.25 3.16
C GLU A 69 -12.84 -15.29 1.97
N PHE A 70 -11.62 -15.00 1.50
CA PHE A 70 -11.39 -14.16 0.33
C PHE A 70 -10.39 -14.82 -0.62
N ARG A 71 -10.47 -14.46 -1.89
CA ARG A 71 -9.54 -14.94 -2.92
C ARG A 71 -8.69 -13.77 -3.43
N GLY A 72 -7.40 -13.81 -3.15
CA GLY A 72 -6.44 -12.91 -3.78
C GLY A 72 -6.34 -13.17 -5.28
N LEU A 73 -6.53 -12.12 -6.09
CA LEU A 73 -6.31 -12.15 -7.53
C LEU A 73 -5.13 -11.23 -7.85
N ASN A 74 -4.21 -11.70 -8.71
CA ASN A 74 -3.15 -10.87 -9.24
C ASN A 74 -3.35 -10.65 -10.74
N THR A 75 -2.99 -9.46 -11.21
CA THR A 75 -2.97 -9.15 -12.64
C THR A 75 -1.53 -9.05 -13.09
N ARG A 76 -1.15 -9.83 -14.10
CA ARG A 76 0.12 -9.64 -14.81
C ARG A 76 -0.13 -8.74 -16.02
N GLN A 77 0.53 -7.60 -16.09
CA GLN A 77 0.52 -6.79 -17.30
C GLN A 77 1.27 -7.52 -18.41
N VAL A 78 0.54 -8.04 -19.40
CA VAL A 78 1.11 -8.78 -20.54
C VAL A 78 1.56 -7.84 -21.66
N THR A 79 1.12 -6.58 -21.65
CA THR A 79 1.44 -5.58 -22.67
C THR A 79 1.60 -4.22 -22.02
N LYS A 80 2.55 -3.40 -22.50
CA LYS A 80 2.71 -2.00 -22.06
C LYS A 80 1.36 -1.30 -22.19
N ILE A 81 0.76 -0.93 -21.06
CA ILE A 81 -0.44 -0.09 -21.05
C ILE A 81 -0.04 1.22 -21.74
N SER A 82 -0.62 1.46 -22.91
CA SER A 82 -0.46 2.73 -23.60
C SER A 82 -1.28 3.79 -22.85
N GLY A 83 -0.66 4.40 -21.86
CA GLY A 83 -1.12 5.60 -21.19
C GLY A 83 -2.22 5.37 -20.15
N ASN A 84 -2.14 6.13 -19.07
CA ASN A 84 -3.23 6.38 -18.13
C ASN A 84 -4.36 7.12 -18.85
N HIS A 85 -5.06 6.45 -19.77
CA HIS A 85 -6.21 7.01 -20.44
C HIS A 85 -7.35 7.07 -19.44
N LEU A 86 -7.47 8.21 -18.78
CA LEU A 86 -8.68 8.56 -18.06
C LEU A 86 -9.83 8.53 -19.06
N GLN A 87 -10.80 7.67 -18.82
CA GLN A 87 -12.00 7.61 -19.63
C GLN A 87 -13.03 8.56 -19.04
N ASN A 88 -13.60 9.42 -19.88
CA ASN A 88 -14.73 10.23 -19.48
C ASN A 88 -15.94 9.30 -19.27
N TYR A 89 -16.55 9.38 -18.09
CA TYR A 89 -17.77 8.66 -17.77
C TYR A 89 -18.83 9.61 -17.23
N THR A 90 -20.09 9.21 -17.31
CA THR A 90 -21.23 9.94 -16.73
C THR A 90 -21.95 8.99 -15.78
N ILE A 91 -22.17 9.43 -14.56
CA ILE A 91 -22.99 8.69 -13.58
C ILE A 91 -24.45 8.97 -13.93
N ILE A 92 -25.16 7.94 -14.41
CA ILE A 92 -26.52 8.08 -14.94
C ILE A 92 -27.56 8.08 -13.82
N GLU A 93 -27.31 7.32 -12.74
CA GLU A 93 -28.21 7.15 -11.61
C GLU A 93 -27.45 7.36 -10.30
N GLU A 94 -28.17 7.73 -9.24
CA GLU A 94 -27.59 7.93 -7.92
C GLU A 94 -26.95 6.63 -7.40
N PRO A 95 -25.67 6.65 -6.99
CA PRO A 95 -25.02 5.46 -6.45
C PRO A 95 -25.76 4.93 -5.22
N SER A 96 -26.03 3.63 -5.19
CA SER A 96 -26.54 2.98 -3.99
C SER A 96 -25.45 2.90 -2.92
N GLU A 97 -25.76 3.33 -1.70
CA GLU A 97 -24.87 3.14 -0.56
C GLU A 97 -24.70 1.64 -0.27
N VAL A 98 -23.46 1.19 -0.15
CA VAL A 98 -23.13 -0.16 0.30
C VAL A 98 -22.74 -0.07 1.77
N PHE A 99 -23.56 -0.62 2.66
CA PHE A 99 -23.24 -0.67 4.08
C PHE A 99 -22.04 -1.58 4.31
N ALA A 100 -20.90 -0.98 4.64
CA ALA A 100 -19.63 -1.66 4.90
C ALA A 100 -19.11 -1.23 6.27
N PRO A 101 -19.44 -1.96 7.36
CA PRO A 101 -19.05 -1.57 8.72
C PRO A 101 -17.53 -1.67 8.95
N LYS A 102 -16.81 -2.40 8.09
CA LYS A 102 -15.36 -2.46 8.02
C LYS A 102 -14.95 -2.37 6.56
N MET A 103 -13.90 -1.61 6.28
CA MET A 103 -13.32 -1.49 4.95
C MET A 103 -11.79 -1.55 5.06
N VAL A 104 -11.16 -2.17 4.06
CA VAL A 104 -9.71 -2.14 3.88
C VAL A 104 -9.44 -1.37 2.60
N ALA A 105 -8.71 -0.27 2.70
CA ALA A 105 -8.30 0.52 1.55
C ALA A 105 -6.80 0.37 1.32
N CYS A 106 -6.41 0.05 0.09
CA CYS A 106 -5.02 0.15 -0.35
C CYS A 106 -4.90 1.41 -1.21
N HIS A 107 -4.25 2.45 -0.70
CA HIS A 107 -3.89 3.60 -1.52
C HIS A 107 -2.46 3.42 -2.05
N THR A 108 -2.24 3.79 -3.31
CA THR A 108 -0.88 4.08 -3.76
C THR A 108 -0.42 5.33 -3.03
N MET A 109 0.67 5.23 -2.27
CA MET A 109 1.37 6.42 -1.77
C MET A 109 1.73 7.31 -2.98
N PRO A 110 1.45 8.63 -2.94
CA PRO A 110 1.73 9.56 -4.05
C PRO A 110 3.21 9.59 -4.48
#